data_AF-G5JYK9-F1
#
_entry.id   AF-G5JYK9-F1
#
_cell.length_a   1.000
_cell.length_b   1.000
_cell.length_c   1.000
_cell.angle_alpha   90.00
_cell.angle_beta   90.00
_cell.angle_gamma   90.00
#
_symmetry.space_group_name_H-M   'P 1'
#
loop_
_entity.id
_entity.type
_entity.pdbx_description
1 polymer ?
#
loop_
_entity_poly.entity_id
_entity_poly.type
_entity_poly.pdbx_seq_one_letter_code
_entity_poly.pdbx_strand_id
1 'polypeptide(L)'
;MKENDAILKRQDYKIKFNNKDMDFCFNWMLGIGQIIGMSAGELFYIASGIRNGNPADWRKRFKDHADYLENEAEEAKKNGYRNLVSHLYFSACYSIRAALQFTDPSVPEFMENF
;
A
#
# COMPACT_ATOMS: atom_id res chain seq x y z
N MET A 1 6.93 -14.50 20.33
CA MET A 1 6.00 -15.33 19.53
C MET A 1 6.75 -16.52 19.01
N LYS A 2 6.21 -17.74 19.14
CA LYS A 2 6.84 -18.97 18.65
C LYS A 2 6.63 -19.07 17.13
N GLU A 3 7.51 -19.79 16.42
CA GLU A 3 7.50 -19.93 14.95
C GLU A 3 6.19 -20.44 14.32
N ASN A 4 5.27 -20.99 15.13
CA ASN A 4 4.05 -21.67 14.68
C ASN A 4 2.73 -20.92 14.96
N ASP A 5 2.76 -19.64 15.33
CA ASP A 5 1.53 -18.83 15.47
C ASP A 5 1.08 -18.20 14.12
N ALA A 6 1.49 -18.77 12.98
CA ALA A 6 1.03 -18.30 11.67
C ALA A 6 -0.34 -18.94 11.37
N ILE A 7 -1.42 -18.21 11.68
CA ILE A 7 -2.80 -18.73 11.69
C ILE A 7 -3.25 -19.29 10.32
N LEU A 8 -2.76 -18.79 9.18
CA LEU A 8 -3.05 -19.32 7.85
C LEU A 8 -1.85 -19.15 6.89
N LYS A 9 -1.31 -20.25 6.36
CA LYS A 9 -0.33 -20.21 5.27
C LYS A 9 -1.01 -19.74 3.98
N ARG A 10 -0.67 -18.54 3.51
CA ARG A 10 -1.32 -17.87 2.37
C ARG A 10 -0.48 -17.85 1.08
N GLN A 11 0.82 -18.09 1.20
CA GLN A 11 1.74 -18.22 0.06
C GLN A 11 2.95 -19.10 0.43
N ASP A 12 3.61 -19.66 -0.58
CA ASP A 12 4.77 -20.55 -0.42
C ASP A 12 6.12 -19.83 -0.44
N TYR A 13 6.24 -18.76 -1.22
CA TYR A 13 7.50 -18.06 -1.44
C TYR A 13 7.49 -16.69 -0.78
N LYS A 14 8.61 -16.31 -0.19
CA LYS A 14 8.83 -14.98 0.37
C LYS A 14 9.06 -13.98 -0.76
N ILE A 15 8.43 -12.80 -0.65
CA ILE A 15 8.61 -11.70 -1.60
C ILE A 15 9.60 -10.64 -1.08
N LYS A 16 9.32 -10.06 0.10
CA LYS A 16 10.09 -8.93 0.66
C LYS A 16 10.29 -9.03 2.18
N PHE A 17 9.23 -9.30 2.94
CA PHE A 17 9.23 -9.24 4.41
C PHE A 17 9.35 -10.63 5.03
N ASN A 18 9.98 -10.71 6.21
CA ASN A 18 9.99 -11.94 7.03
C ASN A 18 8.68 -12.10 7.82
N ASN A 19 8.01 -11.01 8.18
CA ASN A 19 6.67 -11.08 8.77
C ASN A 19 5.69 -11.57 7.69
N LYS A 20 5.10 -12.75 7.91
CA LYS A 20 4.31 -13.49 6.90
C LYS A 20 3.06 -12.74 6.46
N ASP A 21 2.35 -12.06 7.37
CA ASP A 21 1.14 -11.32 7.04
C ASP A 21 1.44 -10.07 6.22
N MET A 22 2.50 -9.33 6.59
CA MET A 22 2.99 -8.18 5.83
C MET A 22 3.50 -8.60 4.46
N ASP A 23 4.22 -9.72 4.36
CA ASP A 23 4.73 -10.23 3.08
C ASP A 23 3.60 -10.67 2.15
N PHE A 24 2.58 -11.34 2.70
CA PHE A 24 1.37 -11.68 1.95
C PHE A 24 0.62 -10.45 1.47
N CYS A 25 0.44 -9.45 2.34
CA CYS A 25 -0.21 -8.20 1.95
C CYS A 25 0.59 -7.46 0.86
N PHE A 26 1.93 -7.43 0.97
CA PHE A 26 2.80 -6.85 -0.05
C PHE A 26 2.68 -7.57 -1.39
N ASN A 27 2.67 -8.90 -1.37
CA ASN A 27 2.45 -9.72 -2.57
C ASN A 27 1.08 -9.45 -3.19
N TRP A 28 0.05 -9.29 -2.36
CA TRP A 28 -1.28 -8.93 -2.83
C TRP A 28 -1.31 -7.54 -3.48
N MET A 29 -0.63 -6.54 -2.91
CA MET A 29 -0.56 -5.20 -3.51
C MET A 29 0.16 -5.23 -4.86
N LEU A 30 1.23 -6.03 -5.01
CA LEU A 30 1.86 -6.28 -6.31
C LEU A 30 0.87 -6.87 -7.33
N GLY A 31 0.03 -7.82 -6.89
CA GLY A 31 -1.01 -8.41 -7.72
C GLY A 31 -2.09 -7.40 -8.16
N ILE A 32 -2.49 -6.47 -7.28
CA ILE A 32 -3.40 -5.37 -7.65
C ILE A 32 -2.75 -4.50 -8.72
N GLY A 33 -1.48 -4.11 -8.53
CA GLY A 33 -0.71 -3.29 -9.47
C GLY A 33 -0.56 -3.88 -10.88
N GLN A 34 -0.64 -5.21 -11.02
CA GLN A 34 -0.69 -5.87 -12.33
C GLN A 34 -1.94 -5.49 -13.13
N ILE A 35 -3.05 -5.21 -12.44
CA ILE A 35 -4.35 -4.91 -13.05
C ILE A 35 -4.56 -3.39 -13.12
N ILE A 36 -4.24 -2.67 -12.03
CA ILE A 36 -4.53 -1.24 -11.91
C ILE A 36 -3.69 -0.56 -10.83
N GLY A 37 -3.40 0.73 -11.03
CA GLY A 37 -2.76 1.57 -10.02
C GLY A 37 -1.23 1.44 -10.00
N MET A 38 -0.68 1.31 -8.80
CA MET A 38 0.77 1.39 -8.55
C MET A 38 1.57 0.30 -9.25
N SER A 39 2.70 0.69 -9.83
CA SER A 39 3.69 -0.22 -10.38
C SER A 39 4.44 -1.00 -9.30
N ALA A 40 5.12 -2.08 -9.69
CA ALA A 40 6.06 -2.77 -8.80
C ALA A 40 7.18 -1.83 -8.33
N GLY A 41 7.65 -0.90 -9.18
CA GLY A 41 8.69 0.06 -8.82
C GLY A 41 8.29 0.95 -7.65
N GLU A 42 7.08 1.51 -7.70
CA GLU A 42 6.51 2.30 -6.59
C GLU A 42 6.36 1.44 -5.33
N LEU A 43 5.81 0.24 -5.45
CA LEU A 43 5.60 -0.65 -4.30
C LEU A 43 6.92 -1.02 -3.61
N PHE A 44 7.98 -1.32 -4.37
CA PHE A 44 9.30 -1.58 -3.80
C PHE A 44 9.96 -0.32 -3.22
N TYR A 45 9.72 0.85 -3.80
CA TYR A 45 10.15 2.12 -3.22
C TYR A 45 9.48 2.39 -1.87
N ILE A 46 8.15 2.25 -1.77
CA ILE A 46 7.40 2.34 -0.52
C ILE A 46 7.95 1.34 0.51
N ALA A 47 8.10 0.07 0.11
CA ALA A 47 8.57 -1.01 0.98
C ALA A 47 10.03 -0.85 1.45
N SER A 48 10.85 -0.07 0.76
CA SER A 48 12.21 0.25 1.20
C SER A 48 12.23 1.04 2.52
N GLY A 49 11.17 1.81 2.79
CA GLY A 49 11.01 2.63 3.98
C GLY A 49 10.22 1.97 5.12
N ILE A 50 9.93 0.67 5.02
CA ILE A 50 9.13 -0.10 6.00
C ILE A 50 10.02 -1.11 6.73
N ARG A 51 10.14 -0.98 8.07
CA ARG A 51 10.81 -2.00 8.88
C ARG A 51 9.97 -3.27 8.89
N ASN A 52 10.65 -4.42 8.83
CA ASN A 52 9.99 -5.72 8.81
C ASN A 52 9.04 -5.93 10.00
N GLY A 53 7.75 -6.16 9.72
CA GLY A 53 6.73 -6.39 10.74
C GLY A 53 6.29 -5.14 11.50
N ASN A 54 6.62 -3.94 11.01
CA ASN A 54 6.19 -2.68 11.61
C ASN A 54 4.95 -2.10 10.88
N PRO A 55 3.73 -2.25 11.44
CA PRO A 55 2.52 -1.75 10.79
C PRO A 55 2.42 -0.22 10.80
N ALA A 56 3.08 0.48 11.73
CA ALA A 56 3.09 1.94 11.75
C ALA A 56 3.87 2.52 10.57
N ASP A 57 5.04 1.94 10.26
CA ASP A 57 5.79 2.32 9.06
C ASP A 57 4.97 2.04 7.79
N TRP A 58 4.32 0.87 7.72
CA TRP A 58 3.46 0.53 6.58
C TRP A 58 2.38 1.57 6.33
N ARG A 59 1.55 1.87 7.34
CA ARG A 59 0.49 2.88 7.22
C ARG A 59 1.04 4.22 6.78
N LYS A 60 2.12 4.66 7.43
CA LYS A 60 2.74 5.96 7.12
C LYS A 60 3.21 6.01 5.67
N ARG A 61 3.99 5.02 5.21
CA ARG A 61 4.59 5.05 3.87
C ARG A 61 3.54 4.99 2.76
N PHE A 62 2.50 4.18 2.93
CA PHE A 62 1.41 4.11 1.97
C PHE A 62 0.53 5.37 1.99
N LYS A 63 0.30 5.98 3.16
CA LYS A 63 -0.38 7.28 3.25
C LYS A 63 0.43 8.40 2.59
N ASP A 64 1.71 8.52 2.93
CA ASP A 64 2.60 9.52 2.33
C ASP A 64 2.62 9.38 0.77
N HIS A 65 2.57 8.15 0.25
CA HIS A 65 2.53 7.91 -1.19
C HIS A 65 1.17 8.28 -1.82
N ALA A 66 0.07 8.08 -1.10
CA ALA A 66 -1.24 8.55 -1.54
C ALA A 66 -1.27 10.08 -1.64
N ASP A 67 -0.79 10.77 -0.60
CA ASP A 67 -0.68 12.24 -0.58
C ASP A 67 0.18 12.74 -1.76
N TYR A 68 1.29 12.06 -2.08
CA TYR A 68 2.10 12.35 -3.26
C TYR A 68 1.31 12.19 -4.57
N LEU A 69 0.61 11.07 -4.75
CA LEU A 69 -0.15 10.76 -5.97
C LEU A 69 -1.33 11.72 -6.18
N GLU A 70 -1.99 12.16 -5.11
CA GLU A 70 -3.06 13.15 -5.19
C GLU A 70 -2.54 14.51 -5.65
N ASN A 71 -1.38 14.94 -5.15
CA ASN A 71 -0.72 16.16 -5.62
C ASN A 71 -0.36 16.07 -7.12
N GLU A 72 0.22 14.94 -7.55
CA GLU A 72 0.51 14.71 -8.97
C GLU A 72 -0.77 14.69 -9.83
N ALA A 73 -1.87 14.16 -9.30
CA ALA A 73 -3.16 14.12 -10.00
C ALA A 73 -3.70 15.54 -10.22
N GLU A 74 -3.62 16.42 -9.23
CA GLU A 74 -4.04 17.82 -9.37
C GLU A 74 -3.15 18.58 -10.38
N GLU A 75 -1.84 18.32 -10.42
CA GLU A 75 -0.97 18.89 -11.46
C GLU A 75 -1.30 18.37 -12.87
N ALA A 76 -1.52 17.07 -13.03
CA ALA A 76 -1.90 16.47 -14.31
C ALA A 76 -3.27 16.99 -14.81
N LYS A 77 -4.18 17.28 -13.88
CA LYS A 77 -5.52 17.82 -14.15
C LYS A 77 -5.48 19.23 -14.72
N LYS A 78 -4.57 20.09 -14.24
CA LYS A 78 -4.34 21.44 -14.83
C LYS A 78 -3.97 21.37 -16.31
N ASN A 79 -3.30 20.30 -16.72
CA ASN A 79 -2.87 20.05 -18.10
C ASN A 79 -3.91 19.24 -18.92
N GLY A 80 -5.05 18.87 -18.33
CA GLY A 80 -6.13 18.14 -19.02
C GLY A 80 -5.83 16.67 -19.31
N TYR A 81 -4.83 16.06 -18.67
CA TYR A 81 -4.41 14.68 -18.92
C TYR A 81 -5.33 13.65 -18.24
N ARG A 82 -6.59 13.55 -18.68
CA ARG A 82 -7.64 12.73 -18.06
C ARG A 82 -7.23 11.28 -17.75
N ASN A 83 -6.58 10.59 -18.69
CA ASN A 83 -6.17 9.20 -18.48
C ASN A 83 -5.11 9.06 -17.38
N LEU A 84 -4.15 9.99 -17.34
CA LEU A 84 -3.13 10.04 -16.31
C LEU A 84 -3.75 10.37 -14.94
N VAL A 85 -4.63 11.37 -14.89
CA VAL A 85 -5.37 11.73 -13.67
C VAL A 85 -6.14 10.52 -13.12
N SER A 86 -6.85 9.79 -13.98
CA SER A 86 -7.56 8.56 -13.57
C SER A 86 -6.61 7.50 -13.02
N HIS A 87 -5.46 7.30 -13.66
CA HIS A 87 -4.45 6.33 -13.21
C HIS A 87 -3.85 6.72 -11.85
N LEU A 88 -3.55 8.00 -11.65
CA LEU A 88 -3.01 8.52 -10.39
C LEU A 88 -4.01 8.36 -9.24
N TYR A 89 -5.29 8.66 -9.46
CA TYR A 89 -6.32 8.44 -8.43
C TYR A 89 -6.55 6.96 -8.11
N PHE A 90 -6.48 6.05 -9.09
CA PHE A 90 -6.51 4.62 -8.77
C PHE A 90 -5.30 4.19 -7.95
N SER A 91 -4.11 4.70 -8.29
CA SER A 91 -2.89 4.44 -7.53
C SER A 91 -3.02 4.96 -6.08
N ALA A 92 -3.53 6.17 -5.89
CA ALA A 92 -3.75 6.77 -4.57
C ALA A 92 -4.77 5.96 -3.76
N CYS A 93 -5.92 5.63 -4.36
CA CYS A 93 -6.96 4.80 -3.76
C CYS A 93 -6.42 3.45 -3.25
N TYR A 94 -5.63 2.75 -4.06
CA TYR A 94 -5.06 1.47 -3.65
C TYR A 94 -3.89 1.63 -2.67
N SER A 95 -3.19 2.77 -2.67
CA SER A 95 -2.21 3.11 -1.63
C SER A 95 -2.89 3.29 -0.27
N ILE A 96 -3.99 4.05 -0.24
CA ILE A 96 -4.87 4.19 0.93
C ILE A 96 -5.42 2.82 1.39
N ARG A 97 -5.93 2.01 0.46
CA ARG A 97 -6.44 0.66 0.76
C ARG A 97 -5.36 -0.25 1.34
N ALA A 98 -4.11 -0.09 0.92
CA ALA A 98 -2.98 -0.81 1.48
C ALA A 98 -2.73 -0.37 2.93
N ALA A 99 -2.74 0.94 3.21
CA ALA A 99 -2.57 1.46 4.57
C ALA A 99 -3.67 0.95 5.52
N LEU A 100 -4.94 1.00 5.09
CA LEU A 100 -6.10 0.51 5.85
C LEU A 100 -5.97 -0.95 6.31
N GLN A 101 -5.24 -1.80 5.58
CA GLN A 101 -5.08 -3.22 5.91
C GLN A 101 -4.43 -3.47 7.28
N PHE A 102 -3.64 -2.52 7.77
CA PHE A 102 -2.98 -2.57 9.08
C PHE A 102 -3.36 -1.39 9.99
N THR A 103 -4.50 -0.74 9.71
CA THR A 103 -5.10 0.27 10.59
C THR A 103 -6.07 -0.39 11.55
N ASP A 104 -6.00 0.00 12.82
CA ASP A 104 -6.92 -0.47 13.85
C ASP A 104 -8.31 0.16 13.64
N PRO A 105 -9.40 -0.61 13.50
CA PRO A 105 -10.74 -0.06 13.31
C PRO A 105 -11.25 0.78 14.47
N SER A 106 -10.63 0.71 15.65
CA SER A 106 -11.01 1.49 16.83
C SER A 106 -10.43 2.90 16.84
N VAL A 107 -9.46 3.23 15.97
CA VAL A 107 -8.92 4.60 15.88
C VAL A 107 -9.75 5.44 14.90
N PRO A 108 -9.98 6.74 15.18
CA PRO A 108 -10.78 7.61 14.30
C PRO A 108 -10.26 7.67 12.86
N GLU A 109 -8.94 7.59 12.71
CA GLU A 109 -8.24 7.62 11.43
C GLU A 109 -8.69 6.52 10.46
N PHE A 110 -9.23 5.41 10.96
CA PHE A 110 -9.74 4.32 10.13
C PHE A 110 -10.93 4.76 9.25
N MET A 111 -11.77 5.67 9.76
CA MET A 111 -12.98 6.14 9.06
C MET A 111 -12.79 7.48 8.34
N GLU A 112 -11.87 8.32 8.81
CA GLU A 112 -11.83 9.74 8.42
C GLU A 112 -10.54 10.21 7.72
N ASN A 113 -9.42 9.49 7.82
CA ASN A 113 -8.09 10.03 7.48
C ASN A 113 -7.36 9.33 6.33
N PHE A 114 -8.14 8.84 5.36
CA PHE A 114 -7.66 8.11 4.21
C PHE A 114 -8.44 8.50 2.95
#